data_AF-A0A917KTJ4-F1
#
_entry.id   AF-A0A917KTJ4-F1
#
_cell.length_a   1.000
_cell.length_b   1.000
_cell.length_c   1.000
_cell.angle_alpha   90.00
_cell.angle_beta   90.00
_cell.angle_gamma   90.00
#
_symmetry.space_group_name_H-M   'P 1'
#
loop_
_entity.id
_entity.type
_entity.pdbx_description
1 polymer ?
#
loop_
_entity_poly.entity_id
_entity_poly.type
_entity_poly.pdbx_seq_one_letter_code
_entity_poly.pdbx_strand_id
1 'polypeptide(L)'
;MFFKTRMRRLLRGMIEAAAPPGLRPDHGATVARALVLERAAIAFGLIWQGLSPAQAALVVIHGARALAGLGSAEADRLAGAAARFAAQHGLEAFSVAIAQDVLHIERLRALRRQGHAARAPSGDGRLPMLA
;
A
#
# COMPACT_ATOMS: atom_id res chain seq x y z
N MET A 1 -1.51 4.59 23.80
CA MET A 1 -1.68 5.84 23.03
C MET A 1 -0.44 6.24 22.19
N PHE A 2 0.78 5.90 22.62
CA PHE A 2 2.04 6.32 21.95
C PHE A 2 2.27 5.80 20.51
N PHE A 3 1.86 4.57 20.20
CA PHE A 3 2.11 3.95 18.90
C PHE A 3 1.51 4.76 17.73
N LYS A 4 0.18 4.97 17.75
CA LYS A 4 -0.56 5.64 16.67
C LYS A 4 -0.06 7.07 16.47
N THR A 5 0.21 7.81 17.54
CA THR A 5 0.74 9.18 17.47
C THR A 5 2.10 9.21 16.79
N ARG A 6 3.01 8.29 17.15
CA ARG A 6 4.34 8.20 16.55
C ARG A 6 4.28 7.78 15.09
N MET A 7 3.46 6.78 14.76
CA MET A 7 3.22 6.33 13.39
C MET A 7 2.67 7.47 12.53
N ARG A 8 1.62 8.19 12.99
CA ARG A 8 1.04 9.35 12.27
C ARG A 8 2.08 10.43 12.03
N ARG A 9 2.97 10.70 12.99
CA ARG A 9 4.04 11.68 12.82
C ARG A 9 4.99 11.29 11.68
N LEU A 10 5.39 10.02 11.63
CA LEU A 10 6.25 9.50 10.55
C LEU A 10 5.52 9.56 9.20
N LEU A 11 4.25 9.14 9.16
CA LEU A 11 3.42 9.17 7.97
C LEU A 11 3.25 10.60 7.40
N ARG A 12 3.07 11.61 8.26
CA ARG A 12 3.01 13.01 7.81
C ARG A 12 4.29 13.45 7.12
N GLY A 13 5.46 13.11 7.68
CA GLY A 13 6.74 13.42 7.04
C GLY A 13 6.89 12.76 5.67
N MET A 14 6.38 11.54 5.51
CA MET A 14 6.39 10.85 4.21
C MET A 14 5.42 11.49 3.20
N ILE A 15 4.23 11.92 3.64
CA ILE A 15 3.25 12.63 2.80
C ILE A 15 3.84 13.97 2.34
N GLU A 16 4.46 14.73 3.23
CA GLU A 16 5.14 15.99 2.92
C GLU A 16 6.28 15.76 1.92
N ALA A 17 7.09 14.71 2.12
CA ALA A 17 8.16 14.34 1.20
C ALA A 17 7.68 13.81 -0.16
N ALA A 18 6.40 13.44 -0.28
CA ALA A 18 5.76 13.01 -1.52
C ALA A 18 4.95 14.13 -2.21
N ALA A 19 4.93 15.34 -1.63
CA ALA A 19 4.24 16.47 -2.21
C ALA A 19 4.80 16.84 -3.60
N PRO A 20 3.95 17.33 -4.53
CA PRO A 20 4.43 17.85 -5.81
C PRO A 20 5.47 18.97 -5.61
N PRO A 21 6.49 19.06 -6.48
CA PRO A 21 7.44 20.17 -6.45
C PRO A 21 6.72 21.52 -6.50
N GLY A 22 7.14 22.46 -5.65
CA GLY A 22 6.52 23.79 -5.56
C GLY A 22 5.20 23.86 -4.79
N LEU A 23 4.62 22.72 -4.40
CA LEU A 23 3.41 22.66 -3.59
C LEU A 23 3.78 22.29 -2.14
N ARG A 24 3.62 23.24 -1.22
CA ARG A 24 3.69 22.95 0.21
C ARG A 24 2.29 22.64 0.71
N PRO A 25 1.97 21.37 1.06
CA PRO A 25 0.68 21.05 1.62
C PRO A 25 0.53 21.76 2.97
N ASP A 26 -0.66 22.32 3.20
CA ASP A 26 -0.98 22.91 4.50
C ASP A 26 -0.91 21.82 5.60
N HIS A 27 -0.52 22.22 6.81
CA HIS A 27 -0.36 21.28 7.92
C HIS A 27 -1.67 20.54 8.24
N GLY A 28 -2.81 21.23 8.19
CA GLY A 28 -4.13 20.67 8.37
C GLY A 28 -4.45 19.59 7.32
N ALA A 29 -4.19 19.86 6.04
CA ALA A 29 -4.35 18.91 4.94
C ALA A 29 -3.46 17.68 5.11
N THR A 30 -2.21 17.86 5.54
CA THR A 30 -1.30 16.74 5.80
C THR A 30 -1.81 15.88 6.96
N VAL A 31 -2.30 16.49 8.04
CA VAL A 31 -2.91 15.79 9.18
C VAL A 31 -4.16 15.03 8.76
N ALA A 32 -5.06 15.68 8.01
CA ALA A 32 -6.29 15.06 7.51
C ALA A 32 -5.98 13.87 6.60
N ARG A 33 -5.02 14.04 5.68
CA ARG A 33 -4.59 12.98 4.77
C ARG A 33 -3.98 11.79 5.51
N ALA A 34 -3.13 12.03 6.50
CA ALA A 34 -2.57 10.96 7.34
C ALA A 34 -3.66 10.18 8.07
N LEU A 35 -4.69 10.85 8.57
CA LEU A 35 -5.83 10.21 9.24
C LEU A 35 -6.68 9.38 8.28
N VAL A 36 -6.95 9.89 7.07
CA VAL A 36 -7.68 9.16 6.03
C VAL A 36 -6.93 7.89 5.64
N LEU A 37 -5.62 7.97 5.43
CA LEU A 37 -4.81 6.81 5.06
C LEU A 37 -4.73 5.76 6.18
N GLU A 38 -4.61 6.17 7.43
CA GLU A 38 -4.69 5.25 8.57
C GLU A 38 -6.06 4.54 8.62
N ARG A 39 -7.15 5.29 8.47
CA ARG A 39 -8.51 4.71 8.49
C ARG A 39 -8.72 3.74 7.34
N ALA A 40 -8.22 4.07 6.15
CA ALA A 40 -8.23 3.16 5.01
C ALA A 40 -7.47 1.87 5.31
N ALA A 41 -6.27 1.97 5.90
CA ALA A 41 -5.49 0.79 6.29
C ALA A 41 -6.24 -0.12 7.27
N ILE A 42 -6.92 0.46 8.26
CA ILE A 42 -7.78 -0.30 9.20
C ILE A 42 -8.95 -0.96 8.47
N ALA A 43 -9.62 -0.23 7.57
CA ALA A 43 -10.74 -0.75 6.80
C ALA A 43 -10.33 -1.91 5.87
N PHE A 44 -9.08 -1.93 5.42
CA PHE A 44 -8.48 -3.06 4.67
C PHE A 44 -7.94 -4.18 5.55
N GLY A 45 -8.21 -4.17 6.86
CA GLY A 45 -7.86 -5.27 7.76
C GLY A 45 -6.39 -5.32 8.17
N LEU A 46 -5.63 -4.24 7.99
CA LEU A 46 -4.25 -4.19 8.48
C LEU A 46 -4.24 -4.12 10.02
N ILE A 47 -3.87 -5.24 10.64
CA ILE A 47 -3.72 -5.36 12.09
C ILE A 47 -2.30 -4.93 12.46
N TRP A 48 -2.18 -3.94 13.35
CA TRP A 48 -0.89 -3.33 13.73
C TRP A 48 -0.02 -4.19 14.66
N GLN A 49 -0.50 -5.37 15.08
CA GLN A 49 0.21 -6.21 16.04
C GLN A 49 1.54 -6.69 15.45
N GLY A 50 2.63 -6.48 16.19
CA GLY A 50 3.98 -6.89 15.78
C GLY A 50 4.72 -5.90 14.87
N LEU A 51 4.07 -4.83 14.39
CA LEU A 51 4.76 -3.78 13.63
C LEU A 51 5.30 -2.70 14.55
N SER A 52 6.48 -2.17 14.22
CA SER A 52 6.95 -0.88 14.75
C SER A 52 6.17 0.29 14.11
N PRO A 53 6.15 1.49 14.73
CA PRO A 53 5.50 2.65 14.15
C PRO A 53 6.03 3.03 12.74
N ALA A 54 7.30 2.79 12.47
CA ALA A 54 7.92 3.06 11.17
C ALA A 54 7.50 2.05 10.10
N GLN A 55 7.45 0.76 10.46
CA GLN A 55 6.92 -0.29 9.58
C GLN A 55 5.44 -0.04 9.26
N ALA A 56 4.63 0.33 10.25
CA ALA A 56 3.23 0.68 10.02
C ALA A 56 3.07 1.88 9.08
N ALA A 57 3.88 2.93 9.23
CA ALA A 57 3.86 4.08 8.31
C ALA A 57 4.24 3.67 6.87
N LEU A 58 5.21 2.77 6.70
CA LEU A 58 5.60 2.21 5.40
C LEU A 58 4.47 1.38 4.75
N VAL A 59 3.78 0.55 5.51
CA VAL A 59 2.63 -0.20 4.99
C VAL A 59 1.55 0.77 4.49
N VAL A 60 1.27 1.83 5.28
CA VAL A 60 0.25 2.83 4.91
C VAL A 60 0.66 3.61 3.65
N ILE A 61 1.91 4.03 3.50
CA ILE A 61 2.34 4.77 2.30
C ILE A 61 2.27 3.91 1.04
N HIS A 62 2.62 2.63 1.14
CA HIS A 62 2.53 1.70 0.01
C HIS A 62 1.07 1.37 -0.33
N GLY A 63 0.18 1.30 0.66
CA GLY A 63 -1.26 1.25 0.44
C GLY A 63 -1.77 2.50 -0.28
N ALA A 64 -1.32 3.69 0.11
CA ALA A 64 -1.66 4.95 -0.57
C ALA A 64 -1.16 4.96 -2.03
N ARG A 65 0.07 4.46 -2.26
CA ARG A 65 0.64 4.29 -3.60
C ARG A 65 -0.22 3.38 -4.46
N ALA A 66 -0.67 2.24 -3.92
CA ALA A 66 -1.54 1.31 -4.63
C ALA A 66 -2.90 1.93 -5.00
N LEU A 67 -3.42 2.82 -4.16
CA LEU A 67 -4.67 3.56 -4.44
C LEU A 67 -4.48 4.65 -5.50
N ALA A 68 -3.32 5.31 -5.53
CA ALA A 68 -2.98 6.28 -6.57
C ALA A 68 -2.87 5.62 -7.96
N GLY A 69 -2.61 4.31 -7.99
CA GLY A 69 -2.57 3.49 -9.20
C GLY A 69 -1.22 3.51 -9.90
N LEU A 70 -0.85 2.34 -10.42
CA LEU A 70 0.40 2.10 -11.11
C LEU A 70 0.62 3.06 -12.29
N GLY A 71 1.82 3.65 -12.37
CA GLY A 71 2.23 4.56 -13.43
C GLY A 71 1.76 6.01 -13.25
N SER A 72 1.06 6.33 -12.17
CA SER A 72 0.73 7.72 -11.85
C SER A 72 1.94 8.44 -11.24
N ALA A 73 2.08 9.74 -11.56
CA ALA A 73 3.12 10.57 -10.97
C ALA A 73 3.01 10.66 -9.42
N GLU A 74 1.80 10.48 -8.88
CA GLU A 74 1.59 10.40 -7.43
C GLU A 74 2.15 9.11 -6.83
N ALA A 75 1.92 7.97 -7.49
CA ALA A 75 2.48 6.68 -7.06
C ALA A 75 4.02 6.73 -7.06
N ASP A 76 4.64 7.38 -8.05
CA ASP A 76 6.10 7.51 -8.13
C ASP A 76 6.66 8.39 -7.00
N ARG A 77 6.00 9.52 -6.68
CA ARG A 77 6.40 10.37 -5.55
C ARG A 77 6.28 9.63 -4.23
N LEU A 78 5.20 8.89 -4.01
CA LEU A 78 4.99 8.07 -2.81
C LEU A 78 6.03 6.96 -2.71
N ALA A 79 6.38 6.30 -3.82
CA ALA A 79 7.44 5.30 -3.87
C ALA A 79 8.81 5.89 -3.50
N GLY A 80 9.15 7.06 -4.06
CA GLY A 80 10.40 7.77 -3.74
C GLY A 80 10.47 8.19 -2.27
N ALA A 81 9.37 8.69 -1.71
CA ALA A 81 9.29 9.03 -0.29
C ALA A 81 9.45 7.79 0.62
N ALA A 82 8.81 6.68 0.25
CA ALA A 82 8.94 5.41 0.95
C ALA A 82 10.38 4.88 0.94
N ALA A 83 11.07 4.96 -0.20
CA ALA A 83 12.45 4.51 -0.34
C ALA A 83 13.42 5.32 0.52
N ARG A 84 13.33 6.66 0.49
CA ARG A 84 14.15 7.54 1.35
C ARG A 84 13.91 7.30 2.83
N PHE A 85 12.64 7.17 3.22
CA PHE A 85 12.27 6.89 4.60
C PHE A 85 12.80 5.53 5.06
N ALA A 86 12.66 4.50 4.23
CA ALA A 86 13.17 3.16 4.55
C ALA A 86 14.69 3.17 4.77
N ALA A 87 15.44 3.89 3.92
CA ALA A 87 16.89 4.05 4.08
C ALA A 87 17.29 4.74 5.38
N GLN A 88 16.56 5.78 5.79
CA GLN A 88 16.82 6.49 7.04
C GLN A 88 16.54 5.65 8.30
N HIS A 89 15.74 4.60 8.17
CA HIS A 89 15.28 3.79 9.30
C HIS A 89 15.78 2.34 9.27
N GLY A 90 16.61 1.95 8.31
CA GLY A 90 17.10 0.57 8.16
C GLY A 90 15.99 -0.43 7.83
N LEU A 91 15.01 -0.02 7.02
CA LEU A 91 13.80 -0.79 6.67
C LEU A 91 13.69 -1.06 5.17
N GLU A 92 14.79 -1.01 4.43
CA GLU A 92 14.82 -1.14 2.97
C GLU A 92 14.25 -2.48 2.51
N ALA A 93 14.72 -3.59 3.09
CA ALA A 93 14.23 -4.92 2.77
C ALA A 93 12.71 -5.06 3.03
N PHE A 94 12.24 -4.52 4.14
CA PHE A 94 10.82 -4.50 4.50
C PHE A 94 9.99 -3.68 3.49
N SER A 95 10.49 -2.49 3.11
CA SER A 95 9.84 -1.63 2.12
C SER A 95 9.79 -2.27 0.73
N VAL A 96 10.86 -2.94 0.32
CA VAL A 96 10.93 -3.67 -0.96
C VAL A 96 9.94 -4.82 -0.99
N ALA A 97 9.84 -5.62 0.08
CA ALA A 97 8.87 -6.71 0.17
C ALA A 97 7.43 -6.21 -0.02
N ILE A 98 7.02 -5.16 0.69
CA ILE A 98 5.69 -4.57 0.53
C ILE A 98 5.48 -4.02 -0.89
N ALA A 99 6.49 -3.35 -1.46
CA ALA A 99 6.39 -2.83 -2.81
C ALA A 99 6.19 -3.94 -3.85
N GLN A 100 6.84 -5.10 -3.67
CA GLN A 100 6.66 -6.28 -4.52
C GLN A 100 5.26 -6.86 -4.38
N ASP A 101 4.74 -6.99 -3.15
CA ASP A 101 3.38 -7.46 -2.89
C ASP A 101 2.33 -6.56 -3.53
N VAL A 102 2.48 -5.24 -3.40
CA VAL A 102 1.60 -4.25 -4.03
C VAL A 102 1.61 -4.40 -5.55
N LEU A 103 2.80 -4.47 -6.16
CA LEU A 103 2.93 -4.66 -7.61
C LEU A 103 2.31 -5.97 -8.08
N HIS A 104 2.45 -7.05 -7.31
CA HIS A 104 1.85 -8.34 -7.62
C HIS A 104 0.31 -8.25 -7.61
N ILE A 105 -0.28 -7.66 -6.57
CA ILE A 105 -1.74 -7.47 -6.46
C ILE A 105 -2.27 -6.59 -7.59
N GLU A 106 -1.58 -5.49 -7.92
CA GLU A 106 -1.98 -4.60 -9.01
C GLU A 106 -1.90 -5.29 -10.38
N ARG A 107 -0.86 -6.09 -10.62
CA ARG A 107 -0.74 -6.91 -11.84
C ARG A 107 -1.89 -7.91 -11.94
N LEU A 108 -2.23 -8.62 -10.86
CA LEU A 108 -3.37 -9.54 -10.83
C LEU A 108 -4.70 -8.82 -11.12
N ARG A 109 -4.91 -7.62 -10.56
CA ARG A 109 -6.08 -6.80 -10.85
C ARG A 109 -6.13 -6.34 -12.30
N ALA A 110 -4.98 -5.98 -12.90
CA ALA A 110 -4.88 -5.64 -14.31
C ALA A 110 -5.24 -6.83 -15.21
N LEU A 111 -4.71 -8.02 -14.92
CA LEU A 111 -5.02 -9.26 -15.65
C LEU A 111 -6.50 -9.65 -15.56
N ARG A 112 -7.12 -9.51 -14.37
CA ARG A 112 -8.57 -9.74 -14.21
C ARG A 112 -9.42 -8.76 -15.04
N ARG A 113 -9.02 -7.49 -15.13
CA ARG A 113 -9.69 -6.49 -15.98
C ARG A 113 -9.58 -6.81 -17.47
N GLN A 114 -8.50 -7.47 -17.88
CA GLN A 114 -8.26 -7.90 -19.26
C GLN A 114 -8.98 -9.23 -19.61
N GLY A 115 -9.82 -9.76 -18.72
CA GLY A 115 -10.60 -10.97 -18.99
C GLY A 115 -9.90 -12.29 -18.69
N HIS A 116 -8.71 -12.27 -18.07
CA HIS A 116 -8.05 -13.49 -17.56
C HIS A 116 -8.61 -13.90 -16.18
N ALA A 117 -9.93 -13.96 -16.06
CA ALA A 117 -10.54 -14.76 -15.00
C ALA A 117 -10.34 -16.23 -15.38
N ALA A 118 -9.76 -16.99 -14.46
CA ALA A 118 -9.53 -18.42 -14.61
C ALA A 118 -10.77 -19.09 -15.22
N ARG A 119 -10.58 -19.71 -16.40
CA ARG A 119 -11.53 -20.67 -16.94
C ARG A 119 -11.70 -21.73 -15.85
N ALA A 120 -12.84 -21.74 -15.16
CA ALA A 120 -13.18 -22.82 -14.26
C ALA A 120 -13.04 -24.13 -15.05
N PRO A 121 -12.43 -25.19 -14.49
CA PRO A 121 -12.46 -26.48 -15.15
C PRO A 121 -13.93 -26.82 -15.37
N SER A 122 -14.30 -27.03 -16.64
CA SER A 122 -15.61 -27.48 -17.06
C SER A 122 -15.75 -28.89 -16.51
N GLY A 123 -16.22 -29.00 -15.27
CA GLY A 123 -16.60 -30.26 -14.66
C GLY A 123 -17.91 -30.71 -15.28
N ASP A 124 -17.84 -31.21 -16.51
CA ASP A 124 -18.82 -32.15 -17.04
C ASP A 124 -18.08 -33.41 -17.50
N GLY A 125 -17.22 -33.89 -16.60
CA GLY A 125 -16.67 -35.23 -16.63
C GLY A 125 -17.73 -36.19 -16.13
N ARG A 126 -18.55 -36.71 -17.05
CA ARG A 126 -19.37 -37.90 -16.81
C ARG A 126 -18.50 -38.98 -16.15
N LEU A 127 -18.82 -39.33 -14.91
CA LEU A 127 -18.24 -40.48 -14.23
C LEU A 127 -18.83 -41.76 -14.85
N PRO A 128 -18.02 -42.78 -15.20
CA PRO A 128 -18.56 -44.07 -15.59
C PRO A 128 -19.23 -44.73 -14.38
N MET A 129 -20.51 -45.03 -14.53
CA MET A 129 -21.29 -45.79 -13.55
C MET A 129 -20.82 -47.25 -13.64
N LEU A 130 -20.14 -47.73 -12.61
CA LEU A 130 -19.92 -49.16 -12.40
C LEU A 130 -21.23 -49.78 -11.88
N ALA A 131 -21.86 -50.60 -12.72
CA ALA A 131 -22.78 -51.67 -12.34
C ALA A 131 -22.68 -52.78 -13.39
#